data_AF-E8RKA2-F1
#
_entry.id   AF-E8RKA2-F1
#
_cell.length_a   1.000
_cell.length_b   1.000
_cell.length_c   1.000
_cell.angle_alpha   90.00
_cell.angle_beta   90.00
_cell.angle_gamma   90.00
#
_symmetry.space_group_name_H-M   'P 1'
#
loop_
_entity.id
_entity.type
_entity.pdbx_description
1 polymer ?
#
loop_
_entity_poly.entity_id
_entity_poly.type
_entity_poly.pdbx_seq_one_letter_code
_entity_poly.pdbx_strand_id
1 'polypeptide(L)' 'MSLNREGGIMSTSNLIRNLCKEKGISVAELARRICQTPQNFNKKLKRETVSTEELMQIADVL' A
#
# COMPACT_ATOMS: atom_id res chain seq x y z
N MET A 1 17.27 18.05 -0.60
CA MET A 1 15.86 17.75 -0.34
C MET A 1 15.13 17.72 -1.66
N SER A 2 15.02 16.55 -2.28
CA SER A 2 14.28 16.41 -3.55
C SER A 2 12.90 15.85 -3.22
N LEU A 3 11.95 16.75 -2.97
CA LEU A 3 10.53 16.43 -2.94
C LEU A 3 10.07 16.23 -4.38
N ASN A 4 10.27 15.02 -4.90
CA ASN A 4 9.76 14.61 -6.20
C ASN A 4 8.22 14.63 -6.14
N ARG A 5 7.64 15.69 -6.70
CA ARG A 5 6.22 15.71 -7.11
C ARG A 5 6.04 14.69 -8.24
N GLU A 6 5.63 13.48 -7.89
CA GLU A 6 5.04 12.56 -8.86
C GLU A 6 3.54 12.84 -8.93
N GLY A 7 3.17 13.79 -9.78
CA GLY A 7 1.79 14.04 -10.22
C GLY A 7 1.29 12.94 -11.15
N GLY A 8 1.37 11.67 -10.72
CA GLY A 8 0.64 10.56 -11.34
C GLY A 8 -0.76 10.48 -10.75
N ILE A 9 -1.71 9.90 -11.49
CA ILE A 9 -3.08 9.63 -11.03
C ILE A 9 -3.03 9.07 -9.59
N MET A 10 -3.74 9.70 -8.64
CA MET A 10 -3.83 9.28 -7.24
C MET A 10 -4.64 7.99 -7.11
N SER A 11 -4.09 6.91 -7.62
CA SER A 11 -4.58 5.55 -7.42
C SER A 11 -4.33 5.11 -5.98
N THR A 12 -5.30 4.41 -5.39
CA THR A 12 -5.19 3.85 -4.03
C THR A 12 -3.92 3.02 -3.87
N SER A 13 -3.54 2.29 -4.92
CA SER A 13 -2.30 1.50 -4.96
C SER A 13 -1.03 2.35 -4.82
N ASN A 14 -0.97 3.55 -5.42
CA ASN A 14 0.16 4.47 -5.28
C ASN A 14 0.22 5.07 -3.88
N LEU A 15 -0.93 5.43 -3.30
CA LEU A 15 -1.01 5.91 -1.92
C LEU A 15 -0.45 4.89 -0.93
N ILE A 16 -0.89 3.63 -1.05
CA ILE A 16 -0.40 2.53 -0.19
C ILE A 16 1.12 2.35 -0.34
N ARG A 17 1.64 2.41 -1.57
CA ARG A 17 3.08 2.29 -1.85
C ARG A 17 3.88 3.44 -1.24
N ASN A 18 3.37 4.67 -1.31
CA ASN A 18 4.02 5.83 -0.73
C ASN A 18 4.01 5.76 0.80
N LEU A 19 2.89 5.40 1.42
CA LEU A 19 2.81 5.17 2.87
C LEU A 19 3.84 4.13 3.35
N CYS A 20 3.99 3.02 2.62
CA CYS A 20 5.01 2.02 2.94
C CYS A 20 6.44 2.61 2.89
N LYS A 21 6.74 3.42 1.86
CA LYS A 21 8.05 4.10 1.72
C LYS A 21 8.30 5.08 2.87
N GLU A 22 7.30 5.90 3.23
CA GLU A 22 7.41 6.88 4.32
C GLU A 22 7.62 6.20 5.69
N LYS A 23 6.97 5.06 5.92
CA LYS A 23 7.14 4.25 7.15
C LYS A 23 8.41 3.38 7.12
N GLY A 24 9.14 3.33 6.01
CA GLY A 24 10.34 2.51 5.86
C GLY A 24 10.07 1.01 5.85
N ILE A 25 8.85 0.57 5.52
CA ILE A 25 8.49 -0.84 5.44
C ILE A 25 8.28 -1.28 3.99
N SER A 26 8.44 -2.58 3.74
CA SER A 26 8.12 -3.14 2.42
C SER A 26 6.61 -3.43 2.29
N VAL A 27 6.08 -3.38 1.06
CA VAL A 27 4.69 -3.79 0.77
C VAL A 27 4.44 -5.25 1.15
N ALA A 28 5.46 -6.11 1.06
CA ALA A 28 5.37 -7.50 1.49
C ALA A 28 5.20 -7.61 3.01
N GLU A 29 5.84 -6.72 3.77
CA GLU A 29 5.69 -6.66 5.21
C GLU A 29 4.31 -6.16 5.61
N LEU A 30 3.81 -5.11 4.95
CA LEU A 30 2.44 -4.66 5.13
C LEU A 30 1.44 -5.80 4.89
N ALA A 31 1.61 -6.56 3.79
CA ALA A 31 0.75 -7.69 3.48
C ALA A 31 0.70 -8.72 4.63
N ARG A 32 1.86 -9.03 5.24
CA ARG A 32 1.91 -9.96 6.38
C ARG A 32 1.19 -9.41 7.62
N ARG A 33 1.30 -8.10 7.89
CA ARG A 33 0.63 -7.45 9.02
C ARG A 33 -0.89 -7.50 8.91
N ILE A 34 -1.43 -7.40 7.70
CA ILE A 34 -2.88 -7.53 7.43
C ILE A 34 -3.31 -8.99 7.14
N CYS A 35 -2.53 -9.99 7.57
CA CYS A 35 -2.80 -11.41 7.38
C CYS A 35 -2.98 -11.84 5.91
N GLN A 36 -2.22 -11.25 4.99
CA GLN A 36 -2.21 -11.61 3.58
C GLN A 36 -0.86 -12.11 3.08
N THR A 37 -0.90 -12.89 2.00
CA THR A 37 0.31 -13.22 1.26
C THR A 37 0.75 -12.01 0.42
N PRO A 38 2.07 -11.73 0.33
CA PRO A 38 2.60 -10.67 -0.53
C PRO A 38 2.16 -10.80 -2.00
N GLN A 39 1.95 -12.03 -2.49
CA GLN A 39 1.48 -12.30 -3.85
C GLN A 39 0.03 -11.87 -4.06
N ASN A 40 -0.86 -12.19 -3.11
CA ASN A 40 -2.27 -11.78 -3.18
C ASN A 40 -2.39 -10.25 -3.12
N PHE A 41 -1.73 -9.64 -2.14
CA PHE A 41 -1.80 -8.20 -1.94
C PHE A 41 -1.24 -7.43 -3.15
N ASN A 42 -0.10 -7.87 -3.72
CA ASN A 42 0.43 -7.27 -4.94
C ASN A 42 -0.51 -7.41 -6.15
N LYS A 43 -1.25 -8.53 -6.28
CA LYS A 43 -2.26 -8.67 -7.33
C LYS A 43 -3.41 -7.67 -7.13
N LYS A 44 -3.88 -7.48 -5.90
CA LYS A 44 -4.92 -6.49 -5.57
C LYS A 44 -4.47 -5.07 -5.87
N LEU A 45 -3.25 -4.70 -5.48
CA LEU A 45 -2.67 -3.39 -5.80
C LEU A 45 -2.56 -3.16 -7.31
N LYS A 46 -2.19 -4.17 -8.10
CA LYS A 46 -2.14 -4.06 -9.57
C LYS A 46 -3.52 -3.92 -10.23
N ARG A 47 -4.56 -4.52 -9.63
CA ARG A 47 -5.93 -4.51 -10.15
C ARG A 47 -6.79 -3.40 -9.58
N GLU A 48 -6.27 -2.60 -8.65
CA GLU A 48 -7.00 -1.56 -7.91
C GLU A 48 -8.21 -2.12 -7.13
N THR A 49 -8.12 -3.36 -6.66
CA THR A 49 -9.23 -4.07 -5.97
C THR A 49 -8.98 -4.23 -4.47
N VAL A 50 -8.34 -3.25 -3.82
CA VAL A 50 -8.17 -3.24 -2.36
C VAL A 50 -9.49 -2.77 -1.74
N SER A 51 -10.08 -3.58 -0.87
CA SER A 51 -11.36 -3.29 -0.23
C SER A 51 -11.20 -2.24 0.87
N THR A 52 -12.31 -1.57 1.23
CA THR A 52 -12.34 -0.60 2.34
C THR A 52 -11.93 -1.22 3.67
N GLU A 53 -12.32 -2.46 3.96
CA GLU A 53 -11.88 -3.21 5.15
C GLU A 53 -10.35 -3.38 5.19
N GLU A 54 -9.74 -3.72 4.05
CA GLU A 54 -8.28 -3.84 3.95
C GLU A 54 -7.61 -2.48 4.17
N LEU A 55 -8.22 -1.38 3.69
CA LEU A 55 -7.71 -0.02 3.94
C LEU A 55 -7.81 0.38 5.42
N MET A 56 -8.80 -0.14 6.16
CA MET A 56 -8.88 0.04 7.61
C MET A 56 -7.79 -0.76 8.32
N GLN A 57 -7.56 -2.01 7.92
CA GLN A 57 -6.49 -2.86 8.49
C GLN A 57 -5.10 -2.27 8.25
N ILE A 58 -4.77 -1.97 6.99
CA ILE A 58 -4.25 -0.67 6.56
C ILE A 58 -3.71 0.27 7.64
N ALA A 59 -4.62 1.17 8.03
CA ALA A 59 -4.42 2.25 8.98
C ALA A 59 -4.21 1.77 10.44
N ASP A 60 -4.68 0.58 10.80
CA ASP A 60 -4.49 0.03 12.15
C ASP A 60 -3.05 -0.45 12.38
N VAL A 61 -2.39 -0.96 11.32
CA VAL A 61 -1.04 -1.56 11.42
C VAL A 61 0.11 -0.64 11.01
N LEU A 62 -0.19 0.59 10.56
CA LEU A 62 0.78 1.59 10.08
C LEU A 62 0.77 2.89 10.89
#